data_AF-D3ATE6-F1
#
_entry.id   AF-D3ATE6-F1
#
_cell.length_a   1.000
_cell.length_b   1.000
_cell.length_c   1.000
_cell.angle_alpha   90.00
_cell.angle_beta   90.00
_cell.angle_gamma   90.00
#
_symmetry.space_group_name_H-M   'P 1'
#
loop_
_entity.id
_entity.type
_entity.pdbx_description
1 polymer ?
#
loop_
_entity_poly.entity_id
_entity_poly.type
_entity_poly.pdbx_seq_one_letter_code
_entity_poly.pdbx_strand_id
1 'polypeptide(L)' 'MRKLSEEKLAAERERLEQMKSYERQYGDHILVCGIDEAGRGPLAGPVVAGAVILPGDCEILFLNDSKKLSEKRREELF' A
#
# COMPACT_ATOMS: atom_id res chain seq x y z
N MET A 1 8.23 14.49 -14.25
CA MET A 1 7.92 14.38 -12.80
C MET A 1 8.42 15.64 -12.10
N ARG A 2 7.61 16.31 -11.26
CA ARG A 2 8.15 17.31 -10.32
C ARG A 2 9.07 16.56 -9.35
N LYS A 3 10.33 16.98 -9.22
CA LYS A 3 11.22 16.44 -8.18
C LYS A 3 10.55 16.66 -6.82
N LEU A 4 10.40 15.59 -6.05
CA LEU A 4 9.90 15.69 -4.68
C LEU A 4 10.94 16.47 -3.86
N SER A 5 10.51 17.35 -2.95
CA SER A 5 11.45 17.91 -1.99
C SER A 5 11.96 16.79 -1.07
N GLU A 6 13.20 16.90 -0.64
CA GLU A 6 13.82 15.90 0.25
C GLU A 6 12.99 15.71 1.53
N GLU A 7 12.46 16.80 2.08
CA GLU A 7 11.55 16.77 3.23
C GLU A 7 10.30 15.92 3.00
N LYS A 8 9.67 16.01 1.82
CA LYS A 8 8.49 15.21 1.49
C LYS A 8 8.81 13.73 1.32
N LEU A 9 10.02 13.42 0.84
CA LEU A 9 10.46 12.04 0.66
C LEU A 9 10.76 11.40 2.02
N ALA A 10 11.42 12.16 2.91
CA ALA A 10 11.68 11.72 4.28
C ALA A 10 10.38 11.44 5.05
N ALA A 11 9.42 12.37 4.99
CA ALA A 11 8.12 12.19 5.63
C ALA A 11 7.33 10.99 5.08
N GLU A 12 7.41 10.72 3.77
CA GLU A 12 6.76 9.55 3.17
C GLU A 12 7.41 8.24 3.64
N ARG A 13 8.74 8.20 3.74
CA ARG A 13 9.46 7.05 4.27
C ARG A 13 9.08 6.75 5.72
N GLU A 14 9.00 7.80 6.53
CA GLU A 14 8.57 7.66 7.92
C GLU A 14 7.13 7.12 8.02
N ARG A 15 6.22 7.61 7.18
CA ARG A 15 4.84 7.09 7.11
C ARG A 15 4.79 5.62 6.71
N LEU A 16 5.54 5.22 5.70
CA LEU A 16 5.61 3.83 5.26
C LEU A 16 6.19 2.93 6.36
N GLU A 17 7.19 3.43 7.09
CA GLU A 17 7.79 2.69 8.18
C GLU A 17 6.81 2.42 9.33
N GLN A 18 6.00 3.42 9.68
CA GLN A 18 4.92 3.24 10.65
C GLN A 18 3.86 2.24 10.17
N MET A 19 3.56 2.24 8.86
CA MET A 19 2.59 1.33 8.26
C MET A 19 3.06 -0.14 8.32
N LYS A 20 4.37 -0.39 8.20
CA LYS A 20 5.01 -1.72 8.26
C LYS A 20 5.09 -2.33 9.68
N SER A 21 4.39 -1.75 10.66
CA SER A 21 4.47 -2.20 12.05
C SER A 21 4.06 -3.66 12.23
N TYR A 22 3.02 -4.11 11.51
CA TYR A 22 2.57 -5.50 11.56
C TYR A 22 3.55 -6.44 10.88
N GLU A 23 4.06 -6.09 9.70
CA GLU A 23 5.06 -6.87 8.99
C GLU A 23 6.33 -7.04 9.84
N ARG A 24 6.74 -6.02 10.59
CA ARG A 24 7.85 -6.10 11.54
C ARG A 24 7.53 -7.00 12.72
N GLN A 25 6.34 -6.87 13.30
CA GLN A 25 5.91 -7.71 14.43
C GLN A 25 5.87 -9.20 14.06
N TYR A 26 5.50 -9.49 12.81
CA TYR A 26 5.35 -10.84 12.28
C TYR A 26 6.51 -11.28 11.38
N GLY A 27 7.63 -10.53 11.38
CA GLY A 27 8.75 -10.71 10.45
C GLY A 27 9.52 -12.02 10.61
N ASP A 28 9.35 -12.71 11.75
CA ASP A 28 9.91 -14.04 12.00
C ASP A 28 9.16 -15.16 11.25
N HIS A 29 7.98 -14.86 10.68
CA HIS A 29 7.26 -15.80 9.82
C HIS A 29 7.84 -15.83 8.41
N ILE A 30 7.74 -16.99 7.75
CA ILE A 30 8.34 -17.21 6.42
C ILE A 30 7.71 -16.28 5.36
N LEU A 31 6.41 -15.98 5.46
CA LEU A 31 5.69 -15.10 4.54
C LEU A 31 4.57 -14.34 5.28
N VAL A 32 4.47 -13.03 5.06
CA VAL A 32 3.35 -12.19 5.53
C VAL A 32 2.47 -11.82 4.34
N CYS A 33 1.17 -12.17 4.40
CA CYS A 33 0.21 -11.89 3.33
C CYS A 33 -0.79 -10.82 3.76
N GLY A 34 -0.82 -9.70 3.03
CA GLY A 34 -1.84 -8.67 3.16
C GLY A 34 -3.06 -9.00 2.30
N ILE A 35 -4.25 -8.78 2.83
CA ILE A 35 -5.54 -9.02 2.15
C ILE A 35 -6.42 -7.78 2.23
N ASP A 36 -7.21 -7.52 1.19
CA ASP A 36 -8.21 -6.44 1.17
C ASP A 36 -9.36 -6.78 0.21
N GLU A 37 -10.53 -6.17 0.43
CA GLU A 37 -11.71 -6.35 -0.40
C GLU A 37 -12.27 -5.05 -1.00
N ALA A 38 -12.85 -5.15 -2.18
CA ALA A 38 -13.60 -4.09 -2.83
C ALA A 38 -15.00 -4.58 -3.23
N GLY A 39 -15.98 -3.68 -3.16
CA GLY A 39 -17.35 -3.96 -3.62
C GLY A 39 -18.37 -4.32 -2.54
N ARG A 40 -18.05 -4.14 -1.24
CA ARG A 40 -19.01 -4.40 -0.13
C ARG A 40 -20.21 -3.44 -0.08
N GLY A 41 -20.07 -2.24 -0.64
CA GLY A 41 -21.06 -1.14 -0.52
C GLY A 41 -22.16 -1.07 -1.59
N PRO A 42 -21.88 -1.33 -2.89
CA PRO A 42 -22.89 -1.29 -3.94
C PRO A 42 -24.08 -2.25 -3.73
N LEU A 43 -25.26 -1.89 -4.27
CA LEU A 43 -26.48 -2.72 -4.23
C LEU A 43 -26.36 -4.00 -5.07
N ALA A 44 -25.57 -3.95 -6.14
CA ALA A 44 -25.34 -5.06 -7.06
C ALA A 44 -23.90 -5.01 -7.59
N GLY A 45 -23.42 -6.17 -8.03
CA GLY A 45 -22.02 -6.39 -8.43
C GLY A 45 -21.30 -7.32 -7.46
N PRO A 46 -20.18 -7.93 -7.87
CA PRO A 46 -19.43 -8.85 -7.03
C PRO A 46 -18.64 -8.11 -5.95
N VAL A 47 -18.39 -8.80 -4.84
CA VAL A 47 -17.31 -8.46 -3.91
C VAL A 47 -16.06 -9.20 -4.39
N VAL A 48 -14.94 -8.49 -4.51
CA VAL A 48 -13.65 -9.04 -4.96
C VAL A 48 -12.64 -8.86 -3.84
N ALA A 49 -11.85 -9.89 -3.56
CA ALA A 49 -10.74 -9.84 -2.61
C ALA A 49 -9.40 -10.01 -3.34
N GLY A 50 -8.38 -9.30 -2.87
CA GLY A 50 -6.99 -9.43 -3.31
C GLY A 50 -6.10 -9.92 -2.16
N ALA A 51 -5.04 -10.65 -2.50
CA ALA A 51 -4.04 -11.12 -1.56
C ALA A 51 -2.64 -10.89 -2.14
N VAL A 52 -1.75 -10.29 -1.36
CA VAL A 52 -0.38 -9.95 -1.80
C VAL A 52 0.61 -10.33 -0.71
N ILE A 53 1.72 -10.94 -1.12
CA ILE A 53 2.90 -11.13 -0.27
C ILE A 53 4.00 -10.24 -0.85
N LEU A 54 4.46 -9.26 -0.07
CA LEU A 54 5.52 -8.35 -0.49
C LEU A 54 6.90 -8.89 -0.07
N PRO A 55 7.96 -8.64 -0.86
CA PRO A 55 9.33 -8.85 -0.40
C PRO A 55 9.63 -7.99 0.85
N GLY A 56 10.46 -8.51 1.78
CA GLY A 56 10.75 -7.82 3.04
C GLY A 56 11.46 -6.47 2.88
N ASP A 57 12.20 -6.28 1.79
CA ASP A 57 12.91 -5.05 1.42
C ASP A 57 12.11 -4.14 0.48
N CYS A 58 10.84 -4.46 0.22
CA CYS A 58 10.00 -3.71 -0.70
C CYS A 58 9.70 -2.29 -0.18
N GLU A 59 10.01 -1.27 -0.99
CA GLU A 59 9.63 0.13 -0.75
C GLU A 59 8.72 0.60 -1.90
N ILE A 60 7.41 0.65 -1.64
CA ILE A 60 6.43 1.20 -2.59
C ILE A 60 6.04 2.60 -2.12
N LEU A 61 6.72 3.61 -2.65
CA LEU A 61 6.45 5.01 -2.29
C LEU A 61 5.01 5.38 -2.63
N PHE A 62 4.37 6.13 -1.71
CA PHE A 62 2.99 6.60 -1.84
C PHE A 62 1.92 5.52 -1.84
N LEU A 63 2.24 4.28 -1.44
CA LEU A 63 1.24 3.22 -1.28
C LEU A 63 0.15 3.65 -0.30
N ASN A 64 -1.08 3.72 -0.77
CA ASN A 64 -2.22 4.19 0.01
C ASN A 64 -3.54 3.66 -0.57
N ASP A 65 -4.64 3.84 0.17
CA ASP A 65 -5.99 3.56 -0.31
C ASP A 65 -6.25 4.27 -1.64
N SER A 66 -6.80 3.52 -2.60
CA SER A 66 -7.02 4.00 -3.96
C SER A 66 -7.80 5.33 -4.01
N LYS A 67 -8.73 5.56 -3.08
CA LYS A 67 -9.57 6.78 -3.00
C LYS A 67 -8.77 8.01 -2.56
N LYS A 68 -7.60 7.83 -1.95
CA LYS A 68 -6.67 8.90 -1.57
C LYS A 68 -5.60 9.16 -2.64
N LEU A 69 -5.52 8.30 -3.66
CA LEU A 69 -4.58 8.45 -4.78
C LEU A 69 -5.23 9.23 -5.92
N SER A 70 -4.44 10.09 -6.57
CA SER A 70 -4.81 10.65 -7.88
C SER A 70 -4.83 9.54 -8.92
N GLU A 71 -5.70 9.64 -9.93
CA GLU A 71 -5.83 8.67 -11.03
C GLU A 71 -4.46 8.25 -11.62
N LYS A 72 -3.63 9.23 -12.00
CA LYS A 72 -2.26 8.98 -12.50
C LYS A 72 -1.37 8.16 -11.56
N ARG A 73 -1.44 8.40 -10.25
CA ARG A 73 -0.63 7.66 -9.25
C ARG A 73 -1.18 6.27 -9.01
N ARG A 74 -2.49 6.11 -9.15
CA ARG A 74 -3.13 4.79 -9.08
C ARG A 74 -2.69 3.94 -10.26
N GLU A 75 -2.69 4.48 -11.46
CA GLU A 75 -2.19 3.80 -12.67
C GLU A 75 -0.69 3.43 -12.57
N GLU A 76 0.15 4.30 -11.99
CA GLU A 76 1.57 3.98 -11.76
C GLU A 76 1.80 2.83 -10.75
N LEU A 77 0.80 2.52 -9.90
CA LEU A 77 0.88 1.50 -8.86
C LEU A 77 0.17 0.18 -9.24
N PHE A 78 -0.56 0.14 -10.37
CA PHE A 78 -1.16 -1.06 -10.95
C PHE A 78 -0.20 -1.71 -11.95
#